data_AF-A0A6I6WJN2-F1
#
_entry.id   AF-A0A6I6WJN2-F1
#
_cell.length_a   1.000
_cell.length_b   1.000
_cell.length_c   1.000
_cell.angle_alpha   90.00
_cell.angle_beta   90.00
_cell.angle_gamma   90.00
#
_symmetry.space_group_name_H-M   'P 1'
#
loop_
_entity.id
_entity.type
_entity.pdbx_description
1 polymer ?
#
loop_
_entity_poly.entity_id
_entity_poly.type
_entity_poly.pdbx_seq_one_letter_code
_entity_poly.pdbx_strand_id
1 'polypeptide(L)'
;MVEEPGFHEALRGHLRRGAALLAVDAAEQPLGGLLFGSRPPRHHVHWLVVAGPARGRGVGRALLDDAVRRFVRGPGTLEVVTFGADHPGAVASGARAFYERLGFTPAEPTDPGPEGGSRQVFRRTTD
;
A
#
# COMPACT_ATOMS: atom_id res chain seq x y z
N MET A 1 14.28 -2.00 -5.63
CA MET A 1 12.86 -1.65 -5.92
C MET A 1 12.74 -0.47 -6.87
N VAL A 2 13.24 0.73 -6.55
CA VAL A 2 13.12 1.88 -7.49
C VAL A 2 13.90 1.62 -8.77
N GLU A 3 15.11 1.08 -8.66
CA GLU A 3 15.95 0.71 -9.82
C GLU A 3 15.42 -0.50 -10.62
N GLU A 4 14.32 -1.15 -10.18
CA GLU A 4 13.79 -2.33 -10.87
C GLU A 4 12.94 -1.90 -12.07
N PRO A 5 13.25 -2.33 -13.31
CA PRO A 5 12.47 -1.95 -14.49
C PRO A 5 10.98 -2.30 -14.37
N GLY A 6 10.67 -3.45 -13.76
CA GLY A 6 9.30 -3.89 -13.52
C GLY A 6 8.50 -2.96 -12.61
N PHE A 7 9.16 -2.25 -11.67
CA PHE A 7 8.50 -1.25 -10.84
C PHE A 7 8.06 -0.04 -11.68
N HIS A 8 8.95 0.47 -12.55
CA HIS A 8 8.61 1.59 -13.43
C HIS A 8 7.50 1.26 -14.42
N GLU A 9 7.48 0.05 -14.97
CA GLU A 9 6.39 -0.40 -15.82
C GLU A 9 5.06 -0.45 -15.06
N ALA A 10 5.06 -1.04 -13.87
CA ALA A 10 3.88 -1.10 -13.02
C ALA A 10 3.38 0.32 -12.68
N LEU A 11 4.27 1.24 -12.31
CA LEU A 11 3.96 2.64 -12.03
C LEU A 11 3.29 3.32 -13.23
N ARG A 12 3.89 3.23 -14.43
CA ARG A 12 3.31 3.80 -15.66
C ARG A 12 1.95 3.18 -15.97
N GLY A 13 1.79 1.88 -15.74
CA GLY A 13 0.50 1.19 -15.88
C GLY A 13 -0.59 1.77 -14.97
N HIS A 14 -0.26 2.05 -13.70
CA HIS A 14 -1.20 2.67 -12.76
C HIS A 14 -1.51 4.11 -13.11
N LEU A 15 -0.52 4.90 -13.51
CA LEU A 15 -0.71 6.28 -13.98
C LEU A 15 -1.69 6.34 -15.16
N ARG A 16 -1.52 5.48 -16.17
CA ARG A 16 -2.43 5.40 -17.33
C ARG A 16 -3.87 5.05 -16.95
N ARG A 17 -4.06 4.26 -15.89
CA ARG A 17 -5.39 3.90 -15.36
C ARG A 17 -5.95 4.89 -14.35
N GLY A 18 -5.23 5.98 -14.04
CA GLY A 18 -5.61 6.92 -12.99
C GLY A 18 -5.62 6.31 -11.58
N ALA A 19 -4.89 5.21 -11.36
CA ALA A 19 -4.88 4.44 -10.12
C ALA A 19 -3.58 4.59 -9.31
N ALA A 20 -2.82 5.65 -9.60
CA ALA A 20 -1.69 6.11 -8.80
C ALA A 20 -2.09 7.43 -8.13
N LEU A 21 -1.98 7.48 -6.81
CA LEU A 21 -2.28 8.67 -6.01
C LEU A 21 -0.97 9.25 -5.44
N LEU A 22 -0.87 10.57 -5.45
CA LEU A 22 0.23 11.32 -4.85
C LEU A 22 -0.36 12.27 -3.81
N ALA A 23 0.15 12.22 -2.59
CA ALA A 23 -0.11 13.23 -1.57
C ALA A 23 0.99 14.29 -1.65
N VAL A 24 0.61 15.55 -1.67
CA VAL A 24 1.52 16.71 -1.68
C VAL A 24 1.19 17.67 -0.54
N ASP A 25 2.15 18.49 -0.15
CA ASP A 25 1.90 19.62 0.75
C ASP A 25 1.43 20.87 -0.01
N ALA A 26 1.28 21.99 0.70
CA ALA A 26 0.83 23.25 0.14
C ALA A 26 1.82 23.86 -0.89
N ALA A 27 3.09 23.43 -0.86
CA ALA A 27 4.12 23.82 -1.82
C ALA A 27 4.30 22.75 -2.92
N GLU A 28 3.30 21.88 -3.10
CA GLU A 28 3.27 20.77 -4.05
C GLU A 28 4.40 19.75 -3.87
N GLN A 29 5.04 19.68 -2.70
CA GLN A 29 6.11 18.72 -2.45
C GLN A 29 5.54 17.34 -2.10
N PRO A 30 6.08 16.24 -2.68
CA PRO A 30 5.62 14.88 -2.39
C PRO A 30 5.74 14.48 -0.92
N LEU A 31 4.63 14.09 -0.32
CA LEU A 31 4.56 13.55 1.05
C LEU A 31 4.46 12.02 1.07
N GLY A 32 3.91 11.44 0.02
CA GLY A 32 3.72 10.00 -0.10
C GLY A 32 2.98 9.64 -1.38
N GLY A 33 2.99 8.35 -1.72
CA GLY A 33 2.32 7.86 -2.92
C GLY A 33 1.72 6.48 -2.70
N LEU A 34 0.69 6.16 -3.48
CA LEU A 34 -0.02 4.89 -3.45
C LEU A 34 -0.33 4.40 -4.86
N LEU A 35 -0.11 3.10 -5.10
CA LEU A 35 -0.54 2.39 -6.31
C LEU A 35 -1.66 1.42 -5.94
N PHE A 36 -2.82 1.58 -6.58
CA PHE A 36 -4.03 0.80 -6.27
C PHE A 36 -4.46 -0.07 -7.44
N GLY A 37 -4.74 -1.34 -7.17
CA GLY A 37 -5.37 -2.26 -8.10
C GLY A 37 -6.82 -2.50 -7.73
N SER A 38 -7.77 -2.10 -8.58
CA SER A 38 -9.19 -2.40 -8.37
C SER A 38 -9.65 -3.52 -9.30
N ARG A 39 -10.07 -4.66 -8.72
CA ARG A 39 -10.67 -5.80 -9.43
C ARG A 39 -11.78 -6.43 -8.56
N PRO A 40 -12.95 -5.77 -8.42
CA PRO A 40 -14.03 -6.24 -7.55
C PRO A 40 -14.31 -7.75 -7.72
N PRO A 41 -14.53 -8.49 -6.63
CA PRO A 41 -14.63 -8.00 -5.25
C PRO A 41 -13.27 -7.85 -4.52
N ARG A 42 -12.12 -8.06 -5.20
CA ARG A 42 -10.78 -7.99 -4.58
C ARG A 42 -9.97 -6.78 -5.05
N HIS A 43 -9.51 -6.00 -4.10
CA HIS A 43 -8.76 -4.78 -4.32
C HIS A 43 -7.38 -4.91 -3.68
N HIS A 44 -6.37 -4.28 -4.26
CA HIS A 44 -4.99 -4.44 -3.84
C HIS A 44 -4.31 -3.10 -3.64
N VAL A 45 -3.66 -2.92 -2.51
CA VAL A 45 -2.65 -1.87 -2.32
C VAL A 45 -1.33 -2.45 -2.81
N HIS A 46 -0.93 -2.10 -4.02
CA HIS A 46 0.29 -2.63 -4.63
C HIS A 46 1.54 -1.97 -4.08
N TRP A 47 1.43 -0.70 -3.70
CA TRP A 47 2.52 0.07 -3.13
C TRP A 47 1.96 1.24 -2.33
N LEU A 48 2.52 1.48 -1.15
CA LEU A 48 2.25 2.67 -0.33
C LEU A 48 3.54 3.08 0.34
N VAL A 49 3.92 4.35 0.17
CA VAL A 49 5.07 4.94 0.86
C VAL A 49 4.71 6.31 1.39
N VAL A 50 5.30 6.65 2.54
CA VAL A 50 5.24 8.00 3.12
C VAL A 50 6.67 8.45 3.39
N ALA A 51 6.98 9.67 2.95
CA ALA A 51 8.26 10.32 3.19
C ALA A 51 8.55 10.33 4.70
N GLY A 52 9.81 10.08 5.10
CA GLY A 52 10.21 9.98 6.50
C GLY A 52 9.68 11.13 7.38
N PRO A 53 9.93 12.40 7.02
CA PRO A 53 9.43 13.57 7.77
C PRO A 53 7.90 13.71 7.81
N ALA A 54 7.17 13.02 6.93
CA ALA A 54 5.72 13.06 6.86
C ALA A 54 5.03 11.91 7.62
N ARG A 55 5.80 10.95 8.15
CA ARG A 55 5.26 9.81 8.92
C ARG A 55 4.63 10.30 10.24
N GLY A 56 3.64 9.55 10.72
CA GLY A 56 2.89 9.91 11.93
C GLY A 56 1.86 11.03 11.75
N ARG A 57 1.78 11.66 10.57
CA ARG A 57 0.86 12.78 10.27
C ARG A 57 -0.43 12.37 9.54
N GLY A 58 -0.72 11.07 9.46
CA GLY A 58 -1.94 10.55 8.81
C GLY A 58 -1.90 10.43 7.28
N VAL A 59 -0.80 10.79 6.61
CA VAL A 59 -0.70 10.78 5.13
C VAL A 59 -1.04 9.42 4.52
N GLY A 60 -0.49 8.32 5.05
CA GLY A 60 -0.75 6.98 4.53
C GLY A 60 -2.22 6.56 4.66
N ARG A 61 -2.88 6.96 5.76
CA ARG A 61 -4.32 6.71 5.96
C ARG A 61 -5.14 7.52 4.95
N ALA A 62 -4.83 8.80 4.78
CA ALA A 62 -5.52 9.65 3.82
C ALA A 62 -5.41 9.12 2.38
N LEU A 63 -4.23 8.64 1.97
CA LEU A 63 -4.03 7.99 0.67
C LEU A 63 -4.89 6.73 0.50
N LEU A 64 -4.92 5.85 1.51
CA LEU A 64 -5.73 4.64 1.45
C LEU A 64 -7.23 4.97 1.42
N ASP A 65 -7.69 5.87 2.30
CA ASP A 65 -9.10 6.25 2.38
C ASP A 65 -9.57 6.91 1.08
N ASP A 66 -8.73 7.73 0.43
CA ASP A 66 -9.02 8.29 -0.90
C ASP A 66 -9.08 7.22 -1.99
N ALA A 67 -8.14 6.27 -2.01
CA ALA A 67 -8.18 5.17 -2.97
C ALA A 67 -9.44 4.31 -2.82
N VAL A 68 -9.80 3.95 -1.58
CA VAL A 68 -11.00 3.16 -1.29
C VAL A 68 -12.25 3.91 -1.75
N ARG A 69 -12.38 5.20 -1.39
CA ARG A 69 -13.51 6.05 -1.82
C ARG A 69 -13.66 6.11 -3.34
N ARG A 70 -12.55 6.20 -4.08
CA ARG A 70 -12.59 6.31 -5.56
C ARG A 70 -12.91 4.99 -6.23
N PHE A 71 -12.32 3.89 -5.77
CA PHE A 71 -12.18 2.67 -6.56
C PHE A 71 -12.90 1.43 -6.03
N VAL A 72 -13.38 1.46 -4.78
CA VAL A 72 -14.10 0.33 -4.18
C VAL A 72 -15.60 0.62 -4.22
N ARG A 73 -16.38 -0.36 -4.67
CA ARG A 73 -17.84 -0.25 -4.81
C ARG A 73 -18.49 -1.51 -4.26
N GLY A 74 -19.25 -1.35 -3.18
CA GLY A 74 -19.94 -2.43 -2.49
C GLY A 74 -19.01 -3.42 -1.79
N PRO A 75 -19.58 -4.54 -1.32
CA PRO A 75 -18.86 -5.50 -0.49
C PRO A 75 -17.66 -6.13 -1.20
N GLY A 76 -16.57 -6.32 -0.46
CA GLY A 76 -15.35 -6.89 -1.01
C GLY A 76 -14.22 -7.02 -0.01
N THR A 77 -13.00 -7.15 -0.54
CA THR A 77 -11.78 -7.31 0.25
C THR A 77 -10.69 -6.40 -0.27
N LEU A 78 -10.01 -5.70 0.63
CA LEU A 78 -8.75 -5.01 0.40
C LEU A 78 -7.61 -5.90 0.86
N GLU A 79 -6.61 -6.07 0.01
CA GLU A 79 -5.42 -6.85 0.28
C GLU A 79 -4.16 -6.02 0.12
N VAL A 80 -3.16 -6.32 0.93
CA VAL A 80 -1.81 -5.77 0.81
C VAL A 80 -0.80 -6.83 1.18
N VAL A 81 0.31 -6.88 0.46
CA VAL A 81 1.47 -7.67 0.86
C VAL A 81 2.42 -6.77 1.64
N THR A 82 2.74 -7.16 2.86
CA THR A 82 3.70 -6.44 3.73
C THR A 82 4.75 -7.40 4.27
N PHE A 83 5.69 -6.88 5.05
CA PHE A 83 6.73 -7.66 5.70
C PHE A 83 6.15 -8.80 6.56
N GLY A 84 6.74 -10.01 6.44
CA GLY A 84 6.50 -11.09 7.40
C GLY A 84 6.94 -10.69 8.80
N ALA A 85 6.38 -11.33 9.84
CA ALA A 85 6.60 -10.94 11.24
C ALA A 85 8.07 -11.07 11.68
N ASP A 86 8.81 -11.97 11.03
CA ASP A 86 10.24 -12.26 11.22
C ASP A 86 11.17 -11.32 10.43
N HIS A 87 10.64 -10.49 9.53
CA HIS A 87 11.48 -9.58 8.74
C HIS A 87 11.82 -8.30 9.54
N PRO A 88 13.10 -7.86 9.60
CA PRO A 88 13.48 -6.64 10.34
C PRO A 88 12.71 -5.38 9.92
N GLY A 89 12.35 -5.30 8.64
CA GLY A 89 11.51 -4.23 8.07
C GLY A 89 10.11 -4.17 8.67
N ALA A 90 9.58 -5.24 9.25
CA ALA A 90 8.27 -5.26 9.91
C ALA A 90 8.20 -4.26 11.08
N VAL A 91 9.29 -4.18 11.86
CA VAL A 91 9.43 -3.25 12.97
C VAL A 91 9.89 -1.89 12.47
N ALA A 92 10.99 -1.85 11.70
CA ALA A 92 11.63 -0.59 11.30
C ALA A 92 10.72 0.32 10.46
N SER A 93 9.85 -0.25 9.62
CA SER A 93 8.90 0.53 8.81
C SER A 93 7.62 0.88 9.55
N GLY A 94 7.24 0.11 10.59
CA GLY A 94 5.92 0.16 11.21
C GLY A 94 4.75 -0.24 10.30
N ALA A 95 5.02 -0.87 9.14
CA ALA A 95 4.00 -1.15 8.14
C ALA A 95 2.90 -2.11 8.63
N ARG A 96 3.27 -3.16 9.37
CA ARG A 96 2.29 -4.11 9.93
C ARG A 96 1.32 -3.41 10.89
N ALA A 97 1.88 -2.70 11.89
CA ALA A 97 1.11 -1.92 12.86
C ALA A 97 0.28 -0.81 12.21
N PHE A 98 0.73 -0.25 11.08
CA PHE A 98 -0.07 0.67 10.29
C PHE A 98 -1.32 -0.01 9.72
N TYR A 99 -1.19 -1.15 9.05
CA TYR A 99 -2.34 -1.85 8.45
C TYR A 99 -3.27 -2.46 9.52
N GLU A 100 -2.73 -3.03 10.60
CA GLU A 100 -3.52 -3.53 11.74
C GLU A 100 -4.42 -2.45 12.33
N ARG A 101 -3.91 -1.22 12.55
CA ARG A 101 -4.72 -0.09 13.02
C ARG A 101 -5.80 0.37 12.04
N LEU A 102 -5.67 0.01 10.76
CA LEU A 102 -6.67 0.28 9.74
C LEU A 102 -7.68 -0.86 9.58
N GLY A 103 -7.62 -1.88 10.44
CA GLY A 103 -8.54 -3.02 10.44
C GLY A 103 -8.12 -4.15 9.50
N PHE A 104 -6.90 -4.13 8.98
CA PHE A 104 -6.36 -5.30 8.28
C PHE A 104 -5.93 -6.35 9.29
N THR A 105 -6.13 -7.62 8.95
CA THR A 105 -5.63 -8.76 9.71
C THR A 105 -4.59 -9.52 8.91
N PRO A 106 -3.55 -10.08 9.56
CA PRO A 106 -2.62 -10.98 8.91
C PRO A 106 -3.35 -12.22 8.38
N ALA A 107 -3.00 -12.63 7.16
CA ALA A 107 -3.49 -13.85 6.53
C ALA A 107 -2.30 -14.77 6.19
N GLU A 108 -2.29 -15.44 5.03
CA GLU A 108 -1.23 -16.37 4.66
C GLU A 108 0.13 -15.68 4.37
N PRO A 109 1.25 -16.36 4.64
CA PRO A 109 2.54 -16.02 4.05
C PRO A 109 2.47 -16.04 2.52
N THR A 110 3.34 -15.28 1.88
CA THR A 110 3.45 -15.25 0.40
C THR A 110 4.91 -15.23 -0.02
N ASP A 111 5.16 -15.23 -1.33
CA ASP A 111 6.50 -15.26 -1.90
C ASP A 111 7.38 -14.15 -1.30
N PRO A 112 8.65 -14.44 -1.00
CA PRO A 112 9.58 -13.46 -0.47
C PRO A 112 9.66 -12.20 -1.35
N GLY A 113 10.01 -11.08 -0.72
CA GLY A 113 10.34 -9.86 -1.45
C GLY A 113 11.58 -10.04 -2.34
N PRO A 114 11.85 -9.11 -3.27
CA PRO A 114 13.03 -9.16 -4.14
C PRO A 114 14.36 -9.25 -3.36
N GLU A 115 14.39 -8.74 -2.13
CA GLU A 115 15.54 -8.83 -1.24
C GLU A 115 15.65 -10.17 -0.48
N GLY A 116 14.77 -11.12 -0.75
CA GLY A 116 14.70 -12.44 -0.09
C GLY A 116 13.98 -12.45 1.26
N GLY A 117 13.51 -11.30 1.73
CA GLY A 117 12.82 -11.15 3.01
C GLY A 117 11.39 -11.69 3.01
N SER A 118 10.96 -12.30 4.11
CA SER A 118 9.61 -12.85 4.25
C SER A 118 8.50 -11.82 4.02
N ARG A 119 7.37 -12.29 3.50
CA ARG A 119 6.18 -11.49 3.17
C ARG A 119 4.91 -12.18 3.64
N GLN A 120 3.90 -11.37 3.93
CA GLN A 120 2.59 -11.83 4.37
C GLN A 120 1.47 -11.00 3.75
N VAL A 121 0.39 -11.67 3.35
CA VAL A 121 -0.85 -11.01 2.94
C VAL A 121 -1.57 -10.48 4.17
N PHE A 122 -2.04 -9.25 4.09
CA PHE A 122 -2.94 -8.63 5.07
C PHE A 122 -4.27 -8.34 4.36
N ARG A 123 -5.39 -8.62 5.03
CA ARG A 123 -6.74 -8.43 4.46
C ARG A 123 -7.65 -7.60 5.34
N ARG A 124 -8.51 -6.81 4.72
CA ARG A 124 -9.62 -6.09 5.36
C ARG A 124 -10.87 -6.21 4.51
N THR A 125 -12.02 -6.48 5.11
CA THR A 125 -13.31 -6.44 4.40
C THR A 125 -13.72 -5.00 4.09
N THR A 126 -14.42 -4.80 3.00
CA THR A 126 -15.11 -3.56 2.66
C THR A 126 -16.59 -3.84 2.56
N ASP A 127 -17.41 -2.91 3.03
CA ASP A 127 -18.87 -2.98 3.01
C ASP A 127 -19.45 -2.13 1.87
#